data_AF-K0FGK7-F1
#
_entry.id   AF-K0FGK7-F1
#
_cell.length_a   1.000
_cell.length_b   1.000
_cell.length_c   1.000
_cell.angle_alpha   90.00
_cell.angle_beta   90.00
_cell.angle_gamma   90.00
#
_symmetry.space_group_name_H-M   'P 1'
#
loop_
_entity.id
_entity.type
_entity.pdbx_description
1 polymer ?
#
loop_
_entity_poly.entity_id
_entity_poly.type
_entity_poly.pdbx_seq_one_letter_code
_entity_poly.pdbx_strand_id
1 'polypeptide(L)'
;MNNNYNIKVKKWNFIALILCGIEIVLSIIDLPGSLNPDKTFYQKLGNDGMEIFNQLNSMSIKIFAVLNLLIVIAFFVLFFNANKSLKSKKNIKKYPYFLNLVWTVIVVLFTILTTSDLGSITDDSSTKLGMLLFTVFFILLLKIPIIMVLINIFKLDIGEDNE
;
A
#
# COMPACT_ATOMS: atom_id res chain seq x y z
N MET A 1 25.99 19.53 9.48
CA MET A 1 24.90 18.68 8.94
C MET A 1 25.32 18.15 7.57
N ASN A 2 25.67 16.87 7.52
CA ASN A 2 26.32 16.27 6.36
C ASN A 2 25.33 16.15 5.17
N ASN A 3 25.72 16.70 4.02
CA ASN A 3 24.80 16.97 2.90
C ASN A 3 24.28 15.68 2.24
N ASN A 4 25.06 14.59 2.28
CA ASN A 4 24.79 13.34 1.57
C ASN A 4 23.57 12.56 2.08
N TYR A 5 23.41 12.41 3.40
CA TYR A 5 22.27 11.69 3.96
C TYR A 5 20.97 12.47 3.79
N ASN A 6 21.01 13.80 3.91
CA ASN A 6 19.85 14.65 3.63
C ASN A 6 19.41 14.53 2.16
N ILE A 7 20.37 14.46 1.23
CA ILE A 7 20.11 14.15 -0.19
C ILE A 7 19.48 12.76 -0.36
N LYS A 8 20.00 11.73 0.32
CA LYS A 8 19.44 10.36 0.27
C LYS A 8 17.99 10.34 0.81
N VAL A 9 17.72 10.93 1.97
CA VAL A 9 16.36 10.99 2.54
C VAL A 9 15.41 11.71 1.58
N LYS A 10 15.83 12.84 1.03
CA LYS A 10 15.03 13.60 0.06
C LYS A 10 14.69 12.78 -1.19
N LYS A 11 15.68 12.06 -1.74
CA LYS A 11 15.48 11.18 -2.90
C LYS A 11 14.48 10.07 -2.59
N TRP A 12 14.68 9.34 -1.50
CA TRP A 12 13.80 8.22 -1.12
C TRP A 12 12.38 8.68 -0.76
N ASN A 13 12.23 9.81 -0.07
CA ASN A 13 10.91 10.37 0.22
C ASN A 13 10.20 10.83 -1.06
N PHE A 14 10.94 11.38 -2.02
CA PHE A 14 10.35 11.75 -3.30
C PHE A 14 9.87 10.53 -4.09
N ILE A 15 10.64 9.42 -4.09
CA ILE A 15 10.21 8.16 -4.70
C ILE A 15 8.96 7.62 -3.98
N ALA A 16 8.96 7.62 -2.63
CA ALA A 16 7.79 7.20 -1.85
C ALA A 16 6.54 8.04 -2.16
N LEU A 17 6.71 9.36 -2.32
CA LEU A 17 5.63 10.26 -2.71
C LEU A 17 5.07 9.94 -4.10
N ILE A 18 5.93 9.66 -5.09
CA ILE A 18 5.49 9.28 -6.44
C ILE A 18 4.73 7.95 -6.40
N LEU A 19 5.26 6.93 -5.73
CA LEU A 19 4.60 5.64 -5.60
C LEU A 19 3.23 5.77 -4.92
N CYS A 20 3.15 6.58 -3.87
CA CYS A 20 1.89 6.86 -3.18
C CYS A 20 0.90 7.60 -4.11
N GLY A 21 1.38 8.52 -4.96
CA GLY A 21 0.55 9.16 -5.99
C GLY A 21 0.01 8.17 -7.03
N ILE A 22 0.84 7.22 -7.48
CA ILE A 22 0.41 6.15 -8.39
C ILE A 22 -0.64 5.26 -7.71
N GLU A 23 -0.42 4.88 -6.45
CA GLU A 23 -1.37 4.09 -5.65
C GLU A 23 -2.74 4.78 -5.54
N ILE A 24 -2.78 6.11 -5.38
CA ILE A 24 -4.03 6.87 -5.40
C ILE A 24 -4.73 6.75 -6.74
N VAL A 25 -4.02 6.96 -7.85
CA VAL A 25 -4.60 6.92 -9.20
C VAL A 25 -5.19 5.54 -9.48
N LEU A 26 -4.43 4.47 -9.19
CA LEU A 26 -4.91 3.09 -9.34
C LEU A 26 -6.14 2.83 -8.46
N SER A 27 -6.08 3.25 -7.19
CA SER A 27 -7.21 3.09 -6.26
C SER A 27 -8.48 3.79 -6.73
N ILE A 28 -8.36 4.98 -7.34
CA ILE A 28 -9.51 5.72 -7.90
C ILE A 28 -10.09 4.98 -9.12
N ILE A 29 -9.24 4.43 -9.99
CA ILE A 29 -9.66 3.67 -11.17
C ILE A 29 -10.40 2.39 -10.75
N ASP A 30 -9.91 1.70 -9.71
CA ASP A 30 -10.46 0.42 -9.25
C ASP A 30 -11.68 0.60 -8.32
N LEU A 31 -11.88 1.80 -7.76
CA LEU A 31 -12.94 2.08 -6.79
C LEU A 31 -14.36 1.77 -7.30
N PRO A 32 -14.77 2.15 -8.53
CA PRO A 32 -16.10 1.83 -9.04
C PRO A 32 -16.36 0.32 -9.06
N GLY A 33 -15.37 -0.48 -9.48
CA GLY A 33 -15.48 -1.94 -9.53
C GLY A 33 -15.51 -2.58 -8.14
N SER A 34 -14.81 -1.99 -7.17
CA SER A 34 -14.83 -2.42 -5.78
C SER A 34 -16.14 -2.08 -5.06
N LEU A 35 -16.76 -0.95 -5.40
CA LEU A 35 -18.04 -0.52 -4.82
C LEU A 35 -19.24 -1.19 -5.48
N ASN A 36 -19.18 -1.44 -6.79
CA ASN A 36 -20.26 -2.00 -7.60
C ASN A 36 -19.69 -3.00 -8.61
N PRO A 37 -19.29 -4.21 -8.17
CA PRO A 37 -18.80 -5.24 -9.09
C PRO A 37 -19.88 -5.62 -10.11
N ASP A 38 -19.48 -5.93 -11.35
CA ASP A 38 -20.41 -6.26 -12.43
C ASP A 38 -21.01 -7.65 -12.24
N LYS A 39 -22.22 -7.70 -11.66
CA LYS A 39 -22.97 -8.95 -11.46
C LYS A 39 -23.13 -9.75 -12.75
N THR A 40 -23.32 -9.10 -13.90
CA THR A 40 -23.57 -9.80 -15.17
C THR A 40 -22.33 -10.53 -15.67
N PHE A 41 -21.13 -9.98 -15.39
CA PHE A 41 -19.86 -10.65 -15.67
C PHE A 41 -19.74 -11.94 -14.85
N TYR A 42 -19.95 -11.86 -13.54
CA TYR A 42 -19.81 -13.00 -12.63
C TYR A 42 -20.90 -14.07 -12.84
N GLN A 43 -22.13 -13.65 -13.19
CA GLN A 43 -23.21 -14.59 -13.47
C GLN A 43 -22.91 -15.50 -14.68
N LYS A 44 -22.13 -15.02 -15.67
CA LYS A 44 -21.69 -15.84 -16.81
C LYS A 44 -20.71 -16.95 -16.42
N LEU A 45 -20.07 -16.83 -15.26
CA LEU A 45 -19.14 -17.82 -14.71
C LEU A 45 -19.85 -18.90 -13.85
N GLY A 46 -21.19 -18.89 -13.81
CA GLY A 46 -21.97 -19.90 -13.09
C GLY A 46 -22.02 -19.66 -11.58
N ASN A 47 -22.28 -20.73 -10.81
CA ASN A 47 -22.43 -20.66 -9.35
C ASN A 47 -21.17 -20.15 -8.66
N ASP A 48 -20.01 -20.62 -9.12
CA ASP A 48 -18.69 -20.22 -8.64
C ASP A 48 -18.46 -18.70 -8.81
N GLY A 49 -18.82 -18.18 -9.98
CA GLY A 49 -18.79 -16.74 -10.24
C GLY A 49 -19.69 -15.95 -9.30
N MET A 50 -20.89 -16.46 -9.01
CA MET A 50 -21.83 -15.80 -8.11
C MET A 50 -21.36 -15.79 -6.65
N GLU A 51 -20.64 -16.81 -6.20
CA GLU A 51 -20.04 -16.84 -4.86
C GLU A 51 -18.92 -15.79 -4.74
N ILE A 52 -18.05 -15.67 -5.75
CA ILE A 52 -17.04 -14.61 -5.85
C ILE A 52 -17.71 -13.23 -5.83
N PHE A 53 -18.78 -13.04 -6.61
CA PHE A 53 -19.52 -11.78 -6.64
C PHE A 53 -20.06 -11.41 -5.26
N ASN A 54 -20.70 -12.36 -4.56
CA ASN A 54 -21.29 -12.10 -3.24
C ASN A 54 -20.22 -11.69 -2.23
N GLN A 55 -19.04 -12.31 -2.29
CA GLN A 55 -17.92 -11.96 -1.44
C GLN A 55 -17.39 -10.54 -1.77
N LEU A 56 -17.08 -10.26 -3.04
CA LEU A 56 -16.60 -8.95 -3.50
C LEU A 56 -17.60 -7.83 -3.22
N ASN A 57 -18.90 -8.13 -3.29
CA ASN A 57 -19.98 -7.19 -3.02
C ASN A 57 -20.29 -7.03 -1.51
N SER A 58 -19.54 -7.68 -0.62
CA SER A 58 -19.72 -7.55 0.83
C SER A 58 -19.44 -6.12 1.31
N MET A 59 -20.14 -5.71 2.37
CA MET A 59 -19.97 -4.38 2.96
C MET A 59 -18.55 -4.15 3.48
N SER A 60 -17.90 -5.18 4.03
CA SER A 60 -16.53 -5.13 4.54
C SER A 60 -15.52 -4.73 3.46
N ILE A 61 -15.63 -5.31 2.25
CA ILE A 61 -14.74 -4.99 1.13
C ILE A 61 -14.94 -3.55 0.64
N LYS A 62 -16.19 -3.11 0.53
CA LYS A 62 -16.51 -1.74 0.12
C LYS A 62 -15.97 -0.70 1.11
N ILE A 63 -16.18 -0.93 2.41
CA ILE A 63 -15.66 -0.06 3.47
C ILE A 63 -14.14 -0.01 3.41
N PHE A 64 -13.49 -1.17 3.27
CA PHE A 64 -12.03 -1.24 3.19
C PHE A 64 -11.49 -0.50 1.97
N ALA A 65 -12.11 -0.62 0.80
CA ALA A 65 -11.69 0.09 -0.41
C ALA A 65 -11.72 1.62 -0.23
N VAL A 66 -12.80 2.16 0.33
CA VAL A 66 -12.91 3.61 0.60
C VAL A 66 -11.92 4.04 1.68
N LEU A 67 -11.82 3.28 2.77
CA LEU A 67 -10.91 3.58 3.87
C LEU A 67 -9.45 3.57 3.40
N ASN A 68 -9.06 2.58 2.59
CA ASN A 68 -7.72 2.49 2.04
C ASN A 68 -7.40 3.72 1.18
N LEU A 69 -8.30 4.11 0.28
CA LEU A 69 -8.09 5.32 -0.53
C LEU A 69 -7.90 6.58 0.33
N LEU A 70 -8.74 6.77 1.36
CA LEU A 70 -8.62 7.91 2.27
C LEU A 70 -7.28 7.92 3.02
N ILE A 71 -6.83 6.76 3.49
CA ILE A 71 -5.56 6.61 4.21
C ILE A 71 -4.36 6.85 3.28
N VAL A 72 -4.39 6.34 2.04
CA VAL A 72 -3.33 6.59 1.06
C VAL A 72 -3.25 8.09 0.72
N ILE A 73 -4.39 8.78 0.55
CA ILE A 73 -4.42 10.24 0.38
C ILE A 73 -3.80 10.95 1.58
N ALA A 74 -4.11 10.53 2.81
CA ALA A 74 -3.51 11.11 4.01
C ALA A 74 -1.98 10.92 4.02
N PHE A 75 -1.47 9.75 3.64
CA PHE A 75 -0.03 9.51 3.53
C PHE A 75 0.62 10.37 2.44
N PHE A 76 -0.04 10.56 1.30
CA PHE A 76 0.45 11.45 0.26
C PHE A 76 0.67 12.87 0.79
N VAL A 77 -0.30 13.42 1.53
CA VAL A 77 -0.18 14.73 2.17
C VAL A 77 0.99 14.76 3.18
N LEU A 78 1.15 13.71 3.99
CA LEU A 78 2.25 13.62 4.95
C LEU A 78 3.62 13.56 4.26
N PHE A 79 3.79 12.75 3.22
CA PHE A 79 5.04 12.65 2.45
C PHE A 79 5.35 13.93 1.66
N PHE A 80 4.32 14.60 1.16
CA PHE A 80 4.46 15.91 0.52
C PHE A 80 4.95 16.97 1.52
N ASN A 81 4.36 17.00 2.72
CA ASN A 81 4.79 17.89 3.80
C ASN A 81 6.22 17.58 4.28
N ALA A 82 6.59 16.29 4.37
CA ALA A 82 7.96 15.89 4.66
C ALA A 82 8.93 16.37 3.57
N ASN A 83 8.53 16.29 2.29
CA ASN A 83 9.36 16.77 1.17
C ASN A 83 9.56 18.29 1.22
N LYS A 84 8.53 19.05 1.59
CA LYS A 84 8.64 20.50 1.79
C LYS A 84 9.58 20.84 2.95
N SER A 85 9.49 20.09 4.05
CA SER A 85 10.32 20.28 5.25
C SER A 85 11.80 19.99 4.96
N LEU A 86 12.08 18.94 4.19
CA LEU A 86 13.40 18.58 3.66
C LEU A 86 14.04 19.70 2.85
N LYS A 87 13.28 20.38 1.97
CA LYS A 87 13.77 21.53 1.20
C LYS A 87 14.18 22.69 2.11
N SER A 88 13.50 22.87 3.23
CA SER A 88 13.80 23.91 4.23
C SER A 88 14.86 23.51 5.28
N LYS A 89 15.56 22.38 5.10
CA LYS A 89 16.54 21.82 6.05
C LYS A 89 15.98 21.63 7.48
N LYS A 90 14.66 21.43 7.61
CA LYS A 90 14.02 21.14 8.90
C LYS A 90 14.08 19.65 9.19
N ASN A 91 14.08 19.30 10.48
CA ASN A 91 14.01 17.91 10.93
C ASN A 91 12.73 17.25 10.41
N ILE A 92 12.88 16.03 9.89
CA ILE A 92 11.78 15.24 9.38
C ILE A 92 11.22 14.38 10.50
N LYS A 93 9.91 14.29 10.57
CA LYS A 93 9.24 13.40 11.52
C LYS A 93 9.26 11.97 11.00
N LYS A 94 9.61 11.01 11.84
CA LYS A 94 9.65 9.56 11.51
C LYS A 94 8.27 8.91 11.44
N TYR A 95 7.32 9.41 12.25
CA TYR A 95 6.02 8.76 12.43
C TYR A 95 5.22 8.53 11.14
N PRO A 96 5.23 9.38 10.10
CA PRO A 96 4.46 9.12 8.88
C PRO A 96 4.88 7.83 8.17
N TYR A 97 6.18 7.52 8.19
CA TYR A 97 6.73 6.32 7.56
C TYR A 97 6.41 5.07 8.40
N PHE A 98 6.50 5.15 9.72
CA PHE A 98 6.08 4.06 10.61
C PHE A 98 4.58 3.75 10.49
N LEU A 99 3.73 4.77 10.50
CA LEU A 99 2.29 4.60 10.30
C LEU A 99 1.98 3.96 8.93
N ASN A 100 2.71 4.32 7.88
CA ASN A 100 2.53 3.68 6.57
C ASN A 100 2.90 2.19 6.58
N LEU A 101 3.97 1.82 7.28
CA LEU A 101 4.34 0.41 7.46
C LEU A 101 3.28 -0.35 8.26
N VAL A 102 2.75 0.23 9.35
CA VAL A 102 1.65 -0.38 10.12
C VAL A 102 0.41 -0.54 9.24
N TRP A 103 0.03 0.47 8.48
CA TRP A 103 -1.08 0.38 7.53
C TRP A 103 -0.85 -0.72 6.47
N THR A 104 0.38 -0.87 6.00
CA THR A 104 0.74 -1.93 5.05
C THR A 104 0.48 -3.31 5.64
N VAL A 105 0.82 -3.53 6.92
CA VAL A 105 0.51 -4.80 7.60
C VAL A 105 -1.00 -5.05 7.63
N ILE A 106 -1.80 -4.02 7.92
CA ILE A 106 -3.27 -4.12 7.90
C ILE A 106 -3.77 -4.51 6.50
N VAL A 107 -3.25 -3.89 5.44
CA VAL A 107 -3.59 -4.21 4.04
C VAL A 107 -3.22 -5.65 3.69
N VAL A 108 -2.04 -6.12 4.09
CA VAL A 108 -1.60 -7.50 3.85
C VAL A 108 -2.52 -8.49 4.56
N LEU A 109 -2.84 -8.26 5.84
CA LEU A 109 -3.75 -9.11 6.60
C LEU A 109 -5.15 -9.15 5.96
N PHE A 110 -5.68 -7.99 5.57
CA PHE A 110 -6.96 -7.91 4.89
C PHE A 110 -6.96 -8.67 3.56
N THR A 111 -5.88 -8.55 2.78
CA THR A 111 -5.70 -9.27 1.50
C THR A 111 -5.69 -10.78 1.73
N ILE A 112 -4.96 -11.26 2.74
CA ILE A 112 -4.91 -12.69 3.07
C ILE A 112 -6.30 -13.20 3.46
N LEU A 113 -6.99 -12.52 4.38
CA LEU A 113 -8.31 -12.94 4.88
C LEU A 113 -9.38 -12.97 3.77
N THR A 114 -9.38 -11.95 2.92
CA THR A 114 -10.34 -11.88 1.81
C THR A 114 -10.00 -12.84 0.68
N THR A 115 -8.72 -13.14 0.46
CA THR A 115 -8.34 -14.12 -0.57
C THR A 115 -8.53 -15.57 -0.10
N SER A 116 -8.39 -15.85 1.20
CA SER A 116 -8.60 -17.19 1.75
C SER A 116 -10.07 -17.64 1.73
N ASP A 117 -11.01 -16.71 1.90
CA ASP A 117 -12.45 -17.00 1.81
C ASP A 117 -12.90 -17.36 0.37
N LEU A 118 -12.11 -17.03 -0.66
CA LEU A 118 -12.34 -17.51 -2.05
C LEU A 118 -12.00 -19.00 -2.22
N GLY A 119 -11.55 -19.68 -1.15
CA GLY A 119 -10.97 -21.02 -1.16
C GLY A 119 -11.95 -22.18 -1.39
N SER A 120 -13.26 -21.97 -1.27
CA SER A 120 -14.29 -23.01 -1.49
C SER A 120 -14.60 -23.30 -2.97
N ILE A 121 -14.14 -22.45 -3.90
CA ILE A 121 -14.81 -22.29 -5.21
C ILE A 121 -14.01 -22.84 -6.41
N THR A 122 -12.70 -23.14 -6.29
CA THR A 122 -11.92 -23.63 -7.45
C THR A 122 -10.87 -24.67 -7.06
N ASP A 123 -10.84 -25.80 -7.78
CA ASP A 123 -10.04 -27.00 -7.50
C ASP A 123 -8.50 -26.86 -7.59
N ASP A 124 -7.93 -25.70 -7.94
CA ASP A 124 -6.47 -25.52 -8.01
C ASP A 124 -5.93 -24.57 -6.93
N SER A 125 -5.71 -25.16 -5.74
CA SER A 125 -5.17 -24.49 -4.55
C SER A 125 -3.75 -23.94 -4.74
N SER A 126 -2.98 -24.48 -5.69
CA SER A 126 -1.57 -24.13 -5.91
C SER A 126 -1.41 -22.78 -6.62
N THR A 127 -2.19 -22.55 -7.68
CA THR A 127 -2.17 -21.31 -8.48
C THR A 127 -2.66 -20.11 -7.65
N LYS A 128 -3.68 -20.30 -6.79
CA LYS A 128 -4.18 -19.27 -5.88
C LYS A 128 -3.16 -18.86 -4.82
N LEU A 129 -2.52 -19.84 -4.18
CA LEU A 129 -1.48 -19.56 -3.20
C LEU A 129 -0.32 -18.79 -3.84
N GLY A 130 0.08 -19.18 -5.06
CA GLY A 130 1.07 -18.46 -5.84
C GLY A 130 0.70 -17.00 -6.09
N MET A 131 -0.53 -16.72 -6.53
CA MET A 131 -1.02 -15.36 -6.78
C MET A 131 -1.11 -14.52 -5.50
N LEU A 132 -1.53 -15.11 -4.37
CA LEU A 132 -1.56 -14.43 -3.07
C LEU A 132 -0.15 -14.07 -2.61
N LEU A 133 0.79 -15.03 -2.61
CA LEU A 133 2.18 -14.79 -2.22
C LEU A 133 2.84 -13.75 -3.11
N PHE A 134 2.58 -13.80 -4.42
CA PHE A 134 3.05 -12.81 -5.38
C PHE A 134 2.52 -11.41 -5.04
N THR A 135 1.22 -11.28 -4.77
CA THR A 135 0.58 -10.01 -4.41
C THR A 135 1.18 -9.43 -3.14
N VAL A 136 1.30 -10.24 -2.08
CA VAL A 136 1.91 -9.82 -0.80
C VAL A 136 3.37 -9.41 -0.99
N PHE A 137 4.15 -10.17 -1.77
CA PHE A 137 5.52 -9.83 -2.10
C PHE A 137 5.62 -8.47 -2.79
N PHE A 138 4.78 -8.19 -3.79
CA PHE A 138 4.77 -6.90 -4.48
C PHE A 138 4.37 -5.74 -3.56
N ILE A 139 3.38 -5.93 -2.68
CA ILE A 139 3.00 -4.93 -1.66
C ILE A 139 4.22 -4.56 -0.80
N LEU A 140 4.98 -5.55 -0.32
CA LEU A 140 6.17 -5.33 0.50
C LEU A 140 7.31 -4.68 -0.28
N LEU A 141 7.52 -5.10 -1.53
CA LEU A 141 8.53 -4.53 -2.43
C LEU A 141 8.33 -3.02 -2.62
N LEU A 142 7.09 -2.58 -2.77
CA LEU A 142 6.75 -1.15 -2.94
C LEU A 142 7.03 -0.30 -1.69
N LYS A 143 7.26 -0.92 -0.52
CA LYS A 143 7.62 -0.20 0.72
C LYS A 143 9.11 0.00 0.92
N ILE A 144 9.97 -0.51 0.02
CA ILE A 144 11.42 -0.28 0.07
C ILE A 144 11.77 1.22 0.20
N PRO A 145 11.19 2.16 -0.58
CA PRO A 145 11.51 3.58 -0.44
C PRO A 145 11.20 4.13 0.96
N ILE A 146 10.12 3.68 1.59
CA ILE A 146 9.71 4.11 2.93
C ILE A 146 10.72 3.61 3.98
N ILE A 147 11.14 2.36 3.88
CA ILE A 147 12.17 1.76 4.73
C ILE A 147 13.49 2.53 4.57
N MET A 148 13.87 2.84 3.33
CA MET A 148 15.08 3.61 3.04
C MET A 148 15.03 5.02 3.61
N VAL A 149 13.86 5.69 3.61
CA VAL A 149 13.71 6.97 4.31
C VAL A 149 13.98 6.80 5.80
N LEU A 150 13.35 5.83 6.46
CA LEU A 150 13.53 5.59 7.88
C LEU A 150 15.00 5.34 8.24
N ILE A 151 15.68 4.42 7.52
CA ILE A 151 17.10 4.12 7.73
C ILE A 151 17.95 5.39 7.67
N ASN A 152 17.75 6.23 6.64
CA ASN A 152 18.55 7.44 6.48
C ASN A 152 18.19 8.53 7.52
N ILE A 153 16.94 8.59 8.00
CA ILE A 153 16.58 9.48 9.13
C ILE A 153 17.25 9.00 10.43
N PHE A 154 17.27 7.69 10.70
CA PHE A 154 17.95 7.17 11.89
C PHE A 154 19.45 7.42 11.87
N LYS A 155 20.10 7.22 10.72
CA LYS A 155 21.53 7.54 10.56
C LYS A 155 21.83 9.02 10.78
N LEU A 156 20.95 9.91 10.32
CA LEU A 156 21.06 11.35 10.59
C LEU A 156 20.96 11.68 12.09
N ASP A 157 20.11 10.99 12.84
CA ASP A 157 19.90 11.24 14.27
C ASP A 157 21.04 10.71 15.14
N ILE A 158 21.65 9.59 14.76
CA ILE A 158 22.75 8.95 15.51
C ILE A 158 24.09 9.63 15.20
N GLY A 159 24.16 10.42 14.13
CA GLY A 159 25.43 11.02 13.70
C GLY A 159 26.42 9.96 13.21
N GLU A 160 25.94 8.82 12.70
CA GLU A 160 26.74 7.82 11.98
C GLU A 160 27.18 8.40 10.62
N ASP A 161 28.09 9.35 10.73
CA ASP A 161 29.12 9.64 9.76
C ASP A 161 30.11 8.47 9.84
N ASN A 162 30.24 7.66 8.78
CA ASN A 162 31.43 6.90 8.37
C ASN A 162 31.02 5.73 7.45
N GLU A 163 31.05 6.01 6.15
CA GLU A 163 31.78 5.30 5.08
C GLU A 163 31.28 5.79 3.71
#